data_AF-A0A316ZE71-F1
#
_entry.id   AF-A0A316ZE71-F1
#
_cell.length_a   1.000
_cell.length_b   1.000
_cell.length_c   1.000
_cell.angle_alpha   90.00
_cell.angle_beta   90.00
_cell.angle_gamma   90.00
#
_symmetry.space_group_name_H-M   'P 1'
#
loop_
_entity.id
_entity.type
_entity.pdbx_description
1 polymer ?
#
loop_
_entity_poly.entity_id
_entity_poly.type
_entity_poly.pdbx_seq_one_letter_code
_entity_poly.pdbx_strand_id
1 'polypeptide(L)'
;IEPPSGDASDYLSWAPYWWPDCNWCSGGAGAHVAPSATWTKCPYKQRDGKLNPDVRQLNNTRDVVSMAQSVLWNGVAYGLTNDTAHAKRAVRLIQTWFLDPRTGVKPRLTYGQVVRGPGSQEGGYTGILDWRMLIKVVNAVVVLRSNDAEAWNSVLATAMAKWASDYVDWLTTSAEGRRAAKVANNHATFYYNQLVSLYVLLGDVPRARTAVNAFFTTVFMKQISEDGEQPYEAVRTRPFHYRCFNIEGLLANAKLADNLGLNMWSARSDDGATIQTAVDYAMTLDAGDEDVTELAPHVAAVAAAYGDPTGKYARWLADENNSGDPDAIQSWRFYDSADALYSSPSAGNTASSQKFA
;
A
#
# COMPACT_ATOMS: atom_id res chain seq x y z
N ILE A 1 -4.60 3.77 24.80
CA ILE A 1 -3.23 3.24 24.88
C ILE A 1 -2.35 4.30 24.24
N GLU A 2 -1.41 4.86 24.99
CA GLU A 2 -0.51 5.90 24.48
C GLU A 2 0.73 5.27 23.85
N PRO A 3 1.36 5.94 22.86
CA PRO A 3 2.67 5.56 22.35
C PRO A 3 3.73 5.59 23.47
N PRO A 4 4.78 4.77 23.38
CA PRO A 4 5.87 4.76 24.36
C PRO A 4 6.58 6.10 24.58
N SER A 5 6.51 7.04 23.61
CA SER A 5 7.01 8.41 23.78
C SER A 5 6.21 9.25 24.77
N GLY A 6 5.00 8.82 25.15
CA GLY A 6 4.05 9.63 25.90
C GLY A 6 3.37 10.74 25.07
N ASP A 7 3.60 10.75 23.75
CA ASP A 7 3.04 11.75 22.84
C ASP A 7 2.01 11.09 21.91
N ALA A 8 0.74 11.47 22.06
CA ALA A 8 -0.38 10.90 21.30
C ALA A 8 -0.31 11.18 19.78
N SER A 9 0.52 12.11 19.34
CA SER A 9 0.76 12.40 17.92
C SER A 9 1.74 11.42 17.28
N ASP A 10 2.45 10.58 18.03
CA ASP A 10 3.22 9.48 17.46
C ASP A 10 2.29 8.32 17.02
N TYR A 11 2.43 7.85 15.78
CA TYR A 11 1.63 6.73 15.29
C TYR A 11 2.01 5.44 16.00
N LEU A 12 1.02 4.79 16.63
CA LEU A 12 1.18 3.48 17.28
C LEU A 12 0.30 2.43 16.62
N SER A 13 0.89 1.29 16.27
CA SER A 13 0.14 0.08 15.92
C SER A 13 0.86 -1.15 16.44
N TRP A 14 0.14 -2.28 16.48
CA TRP A 14 0.72 -3.54 16.92
C TRP A 14 1.09 -4.44 15.76
N ALA A 15 2.20 -5.16 15.89
CA ALA A 15 2.58 -6.19 14.94
C ALA A 15 1.49 -7.29 14.87
N PRO A 16 0.92 -7.57 13.68
CA PRO A 16 -0.32 -8.34 13.58
C PRO A 16 -0.17 -9.83 13.90
N TYR A 17 1.01 -10.39 13.67
CA TYR A 17 1.26 -11.83 13.78
C TYR A 17 2.08 -12.23 14.99
N TRP A 18 2.22 -11.34 15.97
CA TRP A 18 2.98 -11.63 17.19
C TRP A 18 2.03 -11.99 18.33
N TRP A 19 2.25 -13.16 18.92
CA TRP A 19 1.42 -13.73 20.00
C TRP A 19 2.24 -13.94 21.28
N PRO A 20 1.62 -13.82 22.47
CA PRO A 20 2.26 -14.20 23.72
C PRO A 20 2.83 -15.61 23.67
N ASP A 21 4.04 -15.78 24.21
CA ASP A 21 4.77 -17.03 24.27
C ASP A 21 5.27 -17.33 25.68
N CYS A 22 4.32 -17.51 26.60
CA CYS A 22 4.63 -17.83 27.99
C CYS A 22 3.87 -19.06 28.48
N ASN A 23 4.57 -19.88 29.26
CA ASN A 23 4.03 -21.11 29.85
C ASN A 23 2.88 -20.88 30.86
N TRP A 24 2.78 -19.68 31.44
CA TRP A 24 1.71 -19.26 32.34
C TRP A 24 0.51 -18.62 31.59
N CYS A 25 0.62 -18.41 30.27
CA CYS A 25 -0.52 -18.08 29.40
C CYS A 25 -1.22 -19.34 28.86
N SER A 26 -0.55 -20.50 28.90
CA SER A 26 -1.03 -21.78 28.35
C SER A 26 -1.75 -22.69 29.36
N GLY A 27 -1.92 -22.25 30.62
CA GLY A 27 -2.65 -22.99 31.64
C GLY A 27 -4.15 -22.74 31.53
N GLY A 28 -4.90 -23.72 31.01
CA GLY A 28 -6.37 -23.65 30.92
C GLY A 28 -7.03 -23.32 32.27
N ALA A 29 -8.08 -22.48 32.20
CA ALA A 29 -8.95 -22.05 33.28
C ALA A 29 -8.26 -21.39 34.50
N GLY A 30 -8.02 -20.08 34.43
CA GLY A 30 -7.96 -19.23 35.64
C GLY A 30 -6.86 -18.17 35.71
N ALA A 31 -5.76 -18.28 34.96
CA ALA A 31 -4.72 -17.26 34.96
C ALA A 31 -4.97 -16.22 33.84
N HIS A 32 -6.05 -15.44 33.97
CA HIS A 32 -6.20 -14.23 33.16
C HIS A 32 -5.22 -13.18 33.69
N VAL A 33 -3.99 -13.23 33.18
CA VAL A 33 -3.05 -12.11 33.31
C VAL A 33 -3.70 -10.93 32.61
N ALA A 34 -3.84 -9.81 33.32
CA ALA A 34 -4.36 -8.59 32.70
C ALA A 34 -3.56 -8.30 31.42
N PRO A 35 -4.19 -7.89 30.31
CA PRO A 35 -3.50 -7.63 29.04
C PRO A 35 -2.26 -6.75 29.22
N SER A 36 -2.32 -5.74 30.10
CA SER A 36 -1.18 -4.88 30.46
C SER A 36 0.00 -5.63 31.08
N ALA A 37 -0.25 -6.64 31.93
CA ALA A 37 0.79 -7.49 32.51
C ALA A 37 1.33 -8.50 31.48
N THR A 38 0.49 -9.01 30.56
CA THR A 38 0.95 -9.84 29.44
C THR A 38 1.87 -9.04 28.51
N TRP A 39 1.52 -7.79 28.19
CA TRP A 39 2.28 -6.92 27.29
C TRP A 39 3.62 -6.48 27.84
N THR A 40 3.82 -6.52 29.15
CA THR A 40 5.07 -6.08 29.79
C THR A 40 5.95 -7.25 30.23
N LYS A 41 5.35 -8.41 30.54
CA LYS A 41 6.07 -9.53 31.14
C LYS A 41 6.21 -10.75 30.23
N CYS A 42 5.36 -10.86 29.20
CA CYS A 42 5.39 -12.03 28.34
C CYS A 42 6.15 -11.75 27.04
N PRO A 43 7.20 -12.51 26.69
CA PRO A 43 7.77 -12.49 25.34
C PRO A 43 6.72 -12.85 24.30
N TYR A 44 6.88 -12.34 23.09
CA TYR A 44 6.01 -12.65 21.96
C TYR A 44 6.79 -13.43 20.91
N LYS A 45 6.10 -14.33 20.20
CA LYS A 45 6.63 -15.02 19.03
C LYS A 45 5.77 -14.77 17.80
N GLN A 46 6.41 -14.74 16.64
CA GLN A 46 5.72 -14.64 15.36
C GLN A 46 4.96 -15.94 15.05
N ARG A 47 3.71 -15.79 14.58
CA ARG A 47 2.86 -16.85 14.05
C ARG A 47 2.23 -16.32 12.76
N ASP A 48 2.92 -16.52 11.64
CA ASP A 48 2.52 -15.93 10.36
C ASP A 48 1.06 -16.24 9.99
N GLY A 49 0.37 -15.25 9.42
CA GLY A 49 -1.05 -15.33 9.03
C GLY A 49 -2.06 -15.54 10.17
N LYS A 50 -1.61 -15.77 11.41
CA LYS A 50 -2.49 -15.85 12.58
C LYS A 50 -2.60 -14.45 13.19
N LEU A 51 -3.66 -13.72 12.83
CA LEU A 51 -3.91 -12.37 13.33
C LEU A 51 -4.16 -12.39 14.85
N ASN A 52 -3.31 -11.71 15.62
CA ASN A 52 -3.56 -11.47 17.03
C ASN A 52 -4.67 -10.40 17.16
N PRO A 53 -5.82 -10.70 17.79
CA PRO A 53 -6.93 -9.75 17.92
C PRO A 53 -6.57 -8.47 18.69
N ASP A 54 -5.49 -8.47 19.47
CA ASP A 54 -5.00 -7.28 20.19
C ASP A 54 -4.73 -6.09 19.25
N VAL A 55 -4.45 -6.32 17.97
CA VAL A 55 -4.34 -5.21 16.98
C VAL A 55 -5.57 -4.30 16.99
N ARG A 56 -6.75 -4.84 17.33
CA ARG A 56 -8.02 -4.10 17.35
C ARG A 56 -8.20 -3.23 18.59
N GLN A 57 -7.28 -3.31 19.56
CA GLN A 57 -7.27 -2.43 20.72
C GLN A 57 -6.71 -1.03 20.40
N LEU A 58 -6.04 -0.91 19.24
CA LEU A 58 -5.62 0.36 18.65
C LEU A 58 -6.40 0.60 17.36
N ASN A 59 -6.92 1.81 17.18
CA ASN A 59 -7.68 2.14 15.97
C ASN A 59 -6.81 2.63 14.81
N ASN A 60 -5.56 3.05 15.08
CA ASN A 60 -4.71 3.77 14.12
C ASN A 60 -4.57 3.10 12.74
N THR A 61 -4.42 1.77 12.65
CA THR A 61 -4.32 1.05 11.36
C THR A 61 -5.65 1.03 10.61
N ARG A 62 -6.78 0.94 11.32
CA ARG A 62 -8.11 1.07 10.71
C ARG A 62 -8.38 2.51 10.29
N ASP A 63 -8.02 3.47 11.14
CA ASP A 63 -8.31 4.88 10.95
C ASP A 63 -7.51 5.47 9.79
N VAL A 64 -6.23 5.11 9.61
CA VAL A 64 -5.44 5.57 8.46
C VAL A 64 -6.01 5.05 7.13
N VAL A 65 -6.48 3.80 7.10
CA VAL A 65 -7.13 3.22 5.91
C VAL A 65 -8.45 3.92 5.62
N SER A 66 -9.29 4.09 6.64
CA SER A 66 -10.59 4.77 6.51
C SER A 66 -10.44 6.24 6.10
N MET A 67 -9.49 6.95 6.70
CA MET A 67 -9.15 8.33 6.38
C MET A 67 -8.68 8.46 4.93
N ALA A 68 -7.69 7.66 4.53
CA ALA A 68 -7.14 7.72 3.17
C ALA A 68 -8.19 7.39 2.11
N GLN A 69 -9.04 6.40 2.37
CA GLN A 69 -10.15 6.05 1.48
C GLN A 69 -11.20 7.17 1.40
N SER A 70 -11.55 7.79 2.54
CA SER A 70 -12.50 8.89 2.59
C SER A 70 -11.98 10.13 1.86
N VAL A 71 -10.69 10.44 2.00
CA VAL A 71 -10.03 11.53 1.29
C VAL A 71 -10.08 11.26 -0.22
N LEU A 72 -9.71 10.06 -0.67
CA LEU A 72 -9.78 9.69 -2.08
C LEU A 72 -11.19 9.81 -2.65
N TRP A 73 -12.20 9.23 -2.00
CA TRP A 73 -13.56 9.28 -2.53
C TRP A 73 -14.14 10.69 -2.58
N ASN A 74 -13.81 11.55 -1.61
CA ASN A 74 -14.19 12.96 -1.71
C ASN A 74 -13.42 13.68 -2.82
N GLY A 75 -12.14 13.35 -3.04
CA GLY A 75 -11.37 13.87 -4.18
C GLY A 75 -11.99 13.47 -5.52
N VAL A 76 -12.29 12.19 -5.71
CA VAL A 76 -12.94 11.66 -6.92
C VAL A 76 -14.32 12.30 -7.12
N ALA A 77 -15.16 12.33 -6.08
CA ALA A 77 -16.49 12.95 -6.16
C ALA A 77 -16.39 14.43 -6.55
N TYR A 78 -15.44 15.17 -5.98
CA TYR A 78 -15.20 16.55 -6.38
C TYR A 78 -14.77 16.66 -7.86
N GLY A 79 -13.79 15.87 -8.29
CA GLY A 79 -13.30 15.92 -9.68
C GLY A 79 -14.37 15.54 -10.72
N LEU A 80 -15.37 14.74 -10.35
CA LEU A 80 -16.46 14.35 -11.24
C LEU A 80 -17.64 15.34 -11.24
N THR A 81 -17.87 16.06 -10.14
CA THR A 81 -19.11 16.85 -9.93
C THR A 81 -18.88 18.34 -9.79
N ASN A 82 -17.64 18.77 -9.51
CA ASN A 82 -17.28 20.11 -9.06
C ASN A 82 -18.00 20.58 -7.78
N ASP A 83 -18.67 19.70 -7.03
CA ASP A 83 -19.30 20.07 -5.76
C ASP A 83 -18.22 20.35 -4.68
N THR A 84 -18.08 21.63 -4.34
CA THR A 84 -17.11 22.11 -3.35
C THR A 84 -17.28 21.51 -1.96
N ALA A 85 -18.45 20.93 -1.63
CA ALA A 85 -18.65 20.23 -0.36
C ALA A 85 -17.69 19.03 -0.21
N HIS A 86 -17.44 18.30 -1.30
CA HIS A 86 -16.52 17.17 -1.31
C HIS A 86 -15.06 17.63 -1.14
N ALA A 87 -14.65 18.68 -1.86
CA ALA A 87 -13.31 19.28 -1.69
C ALA A 87 -13.06 19.72 -0.24
N LYS A 88 -14.02 20.42 0.38
CA LYS A 88 -13.95 20.86 1.78
C LYS A 88 -13.84 19.68 2.75
N ARG A 89 -14.51 18.55 2.45
CA ARG A 89 -14.46 17.35 3.30
C ARG A 89 -13.12 16.62 3.18
N ALA A 90 -12.57 16.49 1.98
CA ALA A 90 -11.22 15.94 1.77
C ALA A 90 -10.18 16.78 2.53
N VAL A 91 -10.21 18.10 2.36
CA VAL A 91 -9.31 19.04 3.04
C VAL A 91 -9.42 18.94 4.57
N ARG A 92 -10.63 18.87 5.12
CA ARG A 92 -10.83 18.74 6.57
C ARG A 92 -10.18 17.48 7.12
N LEU A 93 -10.32 16.35 6.44
CA LEU A 93 -9.70 15.09 6.85
C LEU A 93 -8.17 15.17 6.82
N ILE A 94 -7.60 15.78 5.77
CA ILE A 94 -6.16 16.02 5.66
C ILE A 94 -5.67 16.92 6.80
N GLN A 95 -6.37 18.03 7.07
CA GLN A 95 -6.04 18.92 8.17
C GLN A 95 -6.06 18.20 9.52
N THR A 96 -7.14 17.48 9.82
CA THR A 96 -7.28 16.76 11.09
C THR A 96 -6.20 15.69 11.26
N TRP A 97 -5.91 14.90 10.22
CA TRP A 97 -4.98 13.78 10.34
C TRP A 97 -3.51 14.20 10.33
N PHE A 98 -3.13 15.23 9.56
CA PHE A 98 -1.72 15.55 9.32
C PHE A 98 -1.26 16.87 9.95
N LEU A 99 -2.13 17.86 10.11
CA LEU A 99 -1.72 19.26 10.28
C LEU A 99 -2.26 19.94 11.54
N ASP A 100 -3.38 19.47 12.09
CA ASP A 100 -3.94 20.02 13.34
C ASP A 100 -2.97 19.73 14.49
N PRO A 101 -2.56 20.73 15.28
CA PRO A 101 -1.58 20.53 16.35
C PRO A 101 -2.04 19.59 17.47
N ARG A 102 -3.34 19.27 17.57
CA ARG A 102 -3.90 18.38 18.59
C ARG A 102 -4.14 16.96 18.10
N THR A 103 -4.34 16.77 16.79
CA THR A 103 -4.70 15.46 16.21
C THR A 103 -3.77 15.00 15.08
N GLY A 104 -2.91 15.90 14.61
CA GLY A 104 -1.99 15.67 13.51
C GLY A 104 -0.92 14.65 13.90
N VAL A 105 -0.82 13.59 13.09
CA VAL A 105 0.20 12.56 13.28
C VAL A 105 1.58 13.10 12.90
N LYS A 106 2.60 12.76 13.68
CA LYS A 106 3.98 13.10 13.35
C LYS A 106 4.41 12.37 12.07
N PRO A 107 5.26 12.98 11.23
CA PRO A 107 5.71 12.42 9.97
C PRO A 107 6.78 11.31 10.16
N ARG A 108 6.46 10.26 10.93
CA ARG A 108 7.34 9.12 11.22
C ARG A 108 6.55 7.93 11.77
N LEU A 109 7.09 6.73 11.58
CA LEU A 109 6.49 5.47 12.04
C LEU A 109 7.36 4.71 13.04
N THR A 110 7.98 5.43 13.98
CA THR A 110 8.83 4.85 15.04
C THR A 110 8.12 3.77 15.84
N TYR A 111 6.80 3.88 16.05
CA TYR A 111 5.99 2.91 16.79
C TYR A 111 4.97 2.17 15.89
N GLY A 112 5.26 2.08 14.59
CA GLY A 112 4.49 1.24 13.67
C GLY A 112 4.81 -0.24 13.90
N GLN A 113 3.77 -1.05 14.09
CA GLN A 113 3.85 -2.49 14.33
C GLN A 113 4.82 -2.87 15.46
N VAL A 114 4.62 -2.27 16.64
CA VAL A 114 5.35 -2.65 17.86
C VAL A 114 5.04 -4.11 18.21
N VAL A 115 6.09 -4.87 18.49
CA VAL A 115 5.99 -6.20 19.09
C VAL A 115 5.82 -6.00 20.60
N ARG A 116 4.68 -6.43 21.13
CA ARG A 116 4.42 -6.39 22.58
C ARG A 116 5.36 -7.34 23.32
N GLY A 117 5.51 -7.12 24.62
CA GLY A 117 6.37 -7.90 25.49
C GLY A 117 7.53 -7.09 26.07
N PRO A 118 8.37 -7.71 26.91
CA PRO A 118 9.58 -7.09 27.41
C PRO A 118 10.57 -6.81 26.27
N GLY A 119 11.37 -5.75 26.39
CA GLY A 119 12.36 -5.36 25.40
C GLY A 119 12.03 -4.02 24.75
N SER A 120 12.46 -3.85 23.50
CA SER A 120 12.21 -2.61 22.75
C SER A 120 10.70 -2.34 22.67
N GLN A 121 10.33 -1.09 22.93
CA GLN A 121 8.96 -0.61 22.74
C GLN A 121 8.82 0.13 21.40
N GLU A 122 9.88 0.19 20.59
CA GLU A 122 9.82 0.71 19.22
C GLU A 122 9.28 -0.34 18.25
N GLY A 123 8.76 0.15 17.13
CA GLY A 123 8.28 -0.64 16.02
C GLY A 123 9.42 -1.20 15.16
N GLY A 124 9.07 -1.61 13.95
CA GLY A 124 10.05 -2.08 12.96
C GLY A 124 9.73 -1.61 11.55
N TYR A 125 10.62 -1.93 10.61
CA TYR A 125 10.46 -1.59 9.19
C TYR A 125 9.13 -2.07 8.59
N THR A 126 8.54 -3.14 9.13
CA THR A 126 7.24 -3.65 8.67
C THR A 126 6.10 -2.68 8.94
N GLY A 127 6.23 -1.83 9.97
CA GLY A 127 5.26 -0.80 10.32
C GLY A 127 5.07 0.28 9.26
N ILE A 128 6.04 0.47 8.36
CA ILE A 128 5.90 1.38 7.20
C ILE A 128 4.71 0.97 6.30
N LEU A 129 4.37 -0.32 6.29
CA LEU A 129 3.26 -0.86 5.51
C LEU A 129 1.88 -0.34 5.98
N ASP A 130 1.77 0.11 7.23
CA ASP A 130 0.51 0.64 7.77
C ASP A 130 0.05 1.90 7.02
N TRP A 131 1.00 2.67 6.49
CA TRP A 131 0.74 3.90 5.72
C TRP A 131 0.75 3.70 4.19
N ARG A 132 0.68 2.45 3.71
CA ARG A 132 0.63 2.16 2.26
C ARG A 132 -0.47 2.92 1.50
N MET A 133 -1.57 3.25 2.18
CA MET A 133 -2.70 3.97 1.60
C MET A 133 -2.46 5.47 1.42
N LEU A 134 -1.31 6.04 1.80
CA LEU A 134 -1.01 7.46 1.60
C LEU A 134 -1.09 7.90 0.13
N ILE A 135 -0.81 6.98 -0.81
CA ILE A 135 -1.02 7.22 -2.25
C ILE A 135 -2.45 7.72 -2.56
N LYS A 136 -3.46 7.24 -1.83
CA LYS A 136 -4.87 7.66 -1.99
C LYS A 136 -5.06 9.13 -1.61
N VAL A 137 -4.39 9.59 -0.55
CA VAL A 137 -4.39 11.00 -0.12
C VAL A 137 -3.72 11.86 -1.19
N VAL A 138 -2.56 11.44 -1.71
CA VAL A 138 -1.85 12.17 -2.77
C VAL A 138 -2.70 12.29 -4.02
N ASN A 139 -3.34 11.20 -4.47
CA ASN A 139 -4.22 11.24 -5.64
C ASN A 139 -5.39 12.22 -5.46
N ALA A 140 -6.01 12.27 -4.28
CA ALA A 140 -7.04 13.26 -3.99
C ALA A 140 -6.49 14.70 -4.10
N VAL A 141 -5.30 14.95 -3.54
CA VAL A 141 -4.66 16.27 -3.63
C VAL A 141 -4.34 16.64 -5.07
N VAL A 142 -3.89 15.70 -5.91
CA VAL A 142 -3.69 15.94 -7.34
C VAL A 142 -5.02 16.33 -8.01
N VAL A 143 -6.11 15.62 -7.76
CA VAL A 143 -7.43 15.97 -8.30
C VAL A 143 -7.90 17.36 -7.85
N LEU A 144 -7.71 17.69 -6.56
CA LEU A 144 -8.04 19.01 -6.02
C LEU A 144 -7.24 20.12 -6.70
N ARG A 145 -5.93 19.91 -6.93
CA ARG A 145 -5.06 20.86 -7.64
C ARG A 145 -5.47 21.02 -9.10
N SER A 146 -5.71 19.91 -9.81
CA SER A 146 -6.05 19.92 -11.23
C SER A 146 -7.40 20.56 -11.56
N ASN A 147 -8.30 20.68 -10.58
CA ASN A 147 -9.62 21.30 -10.72
C ASN A 147 -9.72 22.65 -9.98
N ASP A 148 -8.59 23.26 -9.61
CA ASP A 148 -8.54 24.58 -8.95
C ASP A 148 -9.43 24.68 -7.69
N ALA A 149 -9.42 23.64 -6.85
CA ALA A 149 -10.22 23.62 -5.64
C ALA A 149 -9.83 24.74 -4.67
N GLU A 150 -10.73 25.70 -4.44
CA GLU A 150 -10.52 26.82 -3.49
C GLU A 150 -10.14 26.32 -2.08
N ALA A 151 -10.70 25.19 -1.66
CA ALA A 151 -10.42 24.58 -0.36
C ALA A 151 -8.94 24.13 -0.22
N TRP A 152 -8.25 23.83 -1.33
CA TRP A 152 -6.83 23.49 -1.36
C TRP A 152 -5.96 24.74 -1.57
N ASN A 153 -5.99 25.65 -0.60
CA ASN A 153 -5.26 26.92 -0.69
C ASN A 153 -3.74 26.79 -0.40
N SER A 154 -3.00 27.88 -0.63
CA SER A 154 -1.54 27.94 -0.50
C SER A 154 -1.03 27.67 0.92
N VAL A 155 -1.79 28.05 1.96
CA VAL A 155 -1.41 27.81 3.36
C VAL A 155 -1.44 26.31 3.65
N LEU A 156 -2.54 25.65 3.27
CA LEU A 156 -2.68 24.20 3.42
C LEU A 156 -1.64 23.45 2.59
N ALA A 157 -1.43 23.87 1.34
CA ALA A 157 -0.44 23.27 0.45
C ALA A 157 0.97 23.35 1.04
N THR A 158 1.35 24.50 1.62
CA THR A 158 2.66 24.69 2.26
C THR A 158 2.81 23.80 3.50
N ALA A 159 1.80 23.73 4.35
CA ALA A 159 1.82 22.89 5.55
C ALA A 159 1.91 21.39 5.20
N MET A 160 1.14 20.95 4.20
CA MET A 160 1.19 19.57 3.74
C MET A 160 2.54 19.23 3.07
N ALA A 161 3.11 20.15 2.28
CA ALA A 161 4.43 19.97 1.69
C ALA A 161 5.50 19.85 2.77
N LYS A 162 5.43 20.65 3.84
CA LYS A 162 6.33 20.52 4.98
C LYS A 162 6.21 19.14 5.65
N TRP A 163 4.99 18.71 5.98
CA TRP A 163 4.77 17.40 6.60
C TRP A 163 5.31 16.26 5.72
N ALA A 164 5.05 16.34 4.40
CA ALA A 164 5.53 15.34 3.45
C ALA A 164 7.06 15.33 3.34
N SER A 165 7.71 16.51 3.34
CA SER A 165 9.18 16.62 3.34
C SER A 165 9.77 15.99 4.59
N ASP A 166 9.23 16.32 5.77
CA ASP A 166 9.68 15.74 7.04
C ASP A 166 9.51 14.20 7.04
N TYR A 167 8.44 13.67 6.44
CA TYR A 167 8.22 12.22 6.35
C TYR A 167 9.16 11.56 5.35
N VAL A 168 9.41 12.19 4.19
CA VAL A 168 10.40 11.69 3.21
C VAL A 168 11.79 11.63 3.82
N ASP A 169 12.18 12.66 4.57
CA ASP A 169 13.47 12.70 5.26
C ASP A 169 13.57 11.54 6.27
N TRP A 170 12.55 11.34 7.12
CA TRP A 170 12.53 10.19 8.03
C TRP A 170 12.51 8.85 7.29
N LEU A 171 11.68 8.70 6.26
CA LEU A 171 11.50 7.46 5.50
C LEU A 171 12.79 7.04 4.78
N THR A 172 13.61 7.99 4.32
CA THR A 172 14.85 7.70 3.58
C THR A 172 16.08 7.61 4.48
N THR A 173 16.05 8.19 5.68
CA THR A 173 17.22 8.27 6.59
C THR A 173 17.08 7.47 7.89
N SER A 174 15.89 6.96 8.22
CA SER A 174 15.69 6.06 9.36
C SER A 174 16.28 4.66 9.09
N ALA A 175 16.57 3.91 10.16
CA ALA A 175 17.04 2.53 10.03
C ALA A 175 15.94 1.62 9.45
N GLU A 176 14.70 1.85 9.87
CA GLU A 176 13.48 1.19 9.45
C GLU A 176 13.23 1.43 7.96
N GLY A 177 13.26 2.70 7.55
CA GLY A 177 13.08 3.11 6.15
C GLY A 177 14.12 2.51 5.22
N ARG A 178 15.42 2.61 5.58
CA ARG A 178 16.51 1.98 4.81
C ARG A 178 16.38 0.46 4.70
N ARG A 179 15.81 -0.19 5.71
CA ARG A 179 15.56 -1.63 5.68
C ARG A 179 14.35 -1.97 4.80
N ALA A 180 13.23 -1.25 4.95
CA ALA A 180 12.05 -1.45 4.12
C ALA A 180 12.33 -1.25 2.63
N ALA A 181 13.21 -0.30 2.27
CA ALA A 181 13.61 -0.06 0.88
C ALA A 181 14.37 -1.23 0.22
N LYS A 182 14.85 -2.22 0.98
CA LYS A 182 15.78 -3.25 0.50
C LYS A 182 15.25 -4.69 0.56
N VAL A 183 14.18 -4.93 1.32
CA VAL A 183 13.61 -6.29 1.43
C VAL A 183 12.97 -6.69 0.11
N ALA A 184 13.07 -7.97 -0.26
CA ALA A 184 12.67 -8.42 -1.60
C ALA A 184 11.18 -8.78 -1.73
N ASN A 185 10.34 -8.41 -0.78
CA ASN A 185 8.91 -8.76 -0.76
C ASN A 185 8.03 -7.49 -0.81
N ASN A 186 6.71 -7.68 -0.67
CA ASN A 186 5.69 -6.64 -0.70
C ASN A 186 6.00 -5.40 0.16
N HIS A 187 6.75 -5.52 1.26
CA HIS A 187 7.11 -4.36 2.09
C HIS A 187 7.90 -3.29 1.32
N ALA A 188 8.83 -3.69 0.46
CA ALA A 188 9.55 -2.74 -0.37
C ALA A 188 8.68 -2.20 -1.51
N THR A 189 7.81 -3.03 -2.08
CA THR A 189 6.85 -2.61 -3.10
C THR A 189 6.01 -1.43 -2.61
N PHE A 190 5.44 -1.54 -1.40
CA PHE A 190 4.65 -0.49 -0.76
C PHE A 190 5.47 0.66 -0.17
N TYR A 191 6.74 0.44 0.18
CA TYR A 191 7.67 1.54 0.50
C TYR A 191 7.79 2.48 -0.70
N TYR A 192 8.02 1.94 -1.90
CA TYR A 192 8.17 2.74 -3.11
C TYR A 192 6.86 3.37 -3.57
N ASN A 193 5.71 2.73 -3.38
CA ASN A 193 4.41 3.39 -3.60
C ASN A 193 4.31 4.69 -2.78
N GLN A 194 4.69 4.65 -1.50
CA GLN A 194 4.65 5.82 -0.64
C GLN A 194 5.67 6.87 -1.08
N LEU A 195 6.93 6.48 -1.25
CA LEU A 195 8.03 7.40 -1.57
C LEU A 195 7.78 8.17 -2.88
N VAL A 196 7.39 7.46 -3.94
CA VAL A 196 7.10 8.08 -5.25
C VAL A 196 5.91 9.02 -5.13
N SER A 197 4.83 8.61 -4.45
CA SER A 197 3.65 9.46 -4.24
C SER A 197 3.99 10.73 -3.45
N LEU A 198 4.85 10.64 -2.45
CA LEU A 198 5.29 11.80 -1.67
C LEU A 198 6.11 12.79 -2.50
N TYR A 199 6.98 12.30 -3.39
CA TYR A 199 7.68 13.18 -4.34
C TYR A 199 6.71 13.85 -5.32
N VAL A 200 5.68 13.15 -5.79
CA VAL A 200 4.60 13.76 -6.60
C VAL A 200 3.86 14.85 -5.81
N LEU A 201 3.52 14.60 -4.54
CA LEU A 201 2.88 15.59 -3.68
C LEU A 201 3.72 16.86 -3.51
N LEU A 202 5.04 16.70 -3.38
CA LEU A 202 6.04 17.77 -3.28
C LEU A 202 6.32 18.49 -4.61
N GLY A 203 5.84 17.96 -5.75
CA GLY A 203 6.16 18.48 -7.08
C GLY A 203 7.58 18.14 -7.56
N ASP A 204 8.28 17.22 -6.88
CA ASP A 204 9.64 16.80 -7.22
C ASP A 204 9.61 15.62 -8.21
N VAL A 205 9.22 15.91 -9.45
CA VAL A 205 9.14 14.92 -10.55
C VAL A 205 10.48 14.20 -10.79
N PRO A 206 11.66 14.87 -10.78
CA PRO A 206 12.94 14.19 -10.92
C PRO A 206 13.21 13.13 -9.85
N ARG A 207 12.94 13.43 -8.57
CA ARG A 207 13.09 12.42 -7.51
C ARG A 207 12.03 11.32 -7.58
N ALA A 208 10.79 11.65 -7.97
CA ALA A 208 9.75 10.64 -8.20
C ALA A 208 10.19 9.61 -9.27
N ARG A 209 10.69 10.09 -10.43
CA ARG A 209 11.24 9.25 -11.50
C ARG A 209 12.43 8.41 -11.02
N THR A 210 13.34 9.01 -10.26
CA THR A 210 14.51 8.31 -9.71
C THR A 210 14.11 7.20 -8.75
N ALA A 211 13.15 7.46 -7.85
CA ALA A 211 12.67 6.48 -6.88
C ALA A 211 11.95 5.30 -7.55
N VAL A 212 11.03 5.56 -8.49
CA VAL A 212 10.32 4.48 -9.19
C VAL A 212 11.28 3.67 -10.08
N ASN A 213 12.25 4.33 -10.71
CA ASN A 213 13.31 3.65 -11.44
C ASN A 213 14.12 2.72 -10.52
N ALA A 214 14.56 3.23 -9.37
CA ALA A 214 15.32 2.44 -8.40
C ALA A 214 14.55 1.18 -7.97
N PHE A 215 13.23 1.25 -7.79
CA PHE A 215 12.41 0.07 -7.51
C PHE A 215 12.52 -0.99 -8.61
N PHE A 216 12.24 -0.60 -9.86
CA PHE A 216 12.19 -1.51 -11.00
C PHE A 216 13.56 -2.06 -11.40
N THR A 217 14.65 -1.35 -11.12
CA THR A 217 16.02 -1.79 -11.41
C THR A 217 16.76 -2.38 -10.21
N THR A 218 16.08 -2.65 -9.09
CA THR A 218 16.71 -3.30 -7.93
C THR A 218 15.80 -4.35 -7.29
N VAL A 219 14.83 -3.95 -6.48
CA VAL A 219 14.03 -4.86 -5.67
C VAL A 219 13.09 -5.69 -6.54
N PHE A 220 12.42 -5.05 -7.50
CA PHE A 220 11.51 -5.71 -8.43
C PHE A 220 12.17 -6.89 -9.15
N MET A 221 13.47 -6.77 -9.47
CA MET A 221 14.22 -7.77 -10.21
C MET A 221 14.16 -9.17 -9.57
N LYS A 222 13.92 -9.24 -8.26
CA LYS A 222 13.91 -10.50 -7.51
C LYS A 222 12.50 -11.00 -7.15
N GLN A 223 11.45 -10.26 -7.49
CA GLN A 223 10.11 -10.51 -6.95
C GLN A 223 9.30 -11.55 -7.72
N ILE A 224 9.62 -11.77 -9.00
CA ILE A 224 8.80 -12.58 -9.91
C ILE A 224 9.72 -13.55 -10.66
N SER A 225 9.47 -14.85 -10.53
CA SER A 225 10.17 -15.87 -11.31
C SER A 225 9.64 -15.98 -12.74
N GLU A 226 10.36 -16.70 -13.60
CA GLU A 226 10.05 -16.86 -15.04
C GLU A 226 8.58 -17.24 -15.31
N ASP A 227 8.00 -18.08 -14.47
CA ASP A 227 6.62 -18.58 -14.58
C ASP A 227 5.56 -17.59 -14.05
N GLY A 228 5.97 -16.50 -13.39
CA GLY A 228 5.09 -15.53 -12.75
C GLY A 228 4.84 -15.77 -11.26
N GLU A 229 5.40 -16.84 -10.68
CA GLU A 229 5.36 -17.03 -9.23
C GLU A 229 6.09 -15.89 -8.50
N GLN A 230 5.67 -15.62 -7.27
CA GLN A 230 6.25 -14.63 -6.37
C GLN A 230 6.85 -15.36 -5.15
N PRO A 231 8.12 -15.81 -5.21
CA PRO A 231 8.66 -16.76 -4.23
C PRO A 231 8.60 -16.27 -2.77
N TYR A 232 8.77 -14.97 -2.54
CA TYR A 232 8.70 -14.39 -1.19
C TYR A 232 7.28 -14.32 -0.62
N GLU A 233 6.26 -14.41 -1.48
CA GLU A 233 4.86 -14.38 -1.12
C GLU A 233 4.26 -15.81 -1.06
N ALA A 234 4.77 -16.72 -1.89
CA ALA A 234 4.38 -18.13 -1.92
C ALA A 234 4.69 -18.89 -0.62
N VAL A 235 5.76 -18.48 0.10
CA VAL A 235 6.17 -19.12 1.38
C VAL A 235 5.30 -18.71 2.57
N ARG A 236 4.30 -17.86 2.35
CA ARG A 236 3.45 -17.32 3.41
C ARG A 236 2.30 -18.28 3.71
N THR A 237 1.74 -18.13 4.90
CA THR A 237 0.60 -18.95 5.36
C THR A 237 -0.74 -18.64 4.66
N ARG A 238 -0.80 -17.53 3.91
CA ARG A 238 -1.92 -17.08 3.08
C ARG A 238 -1.37 -16.68 1.69
N PRO A 239 -0.84 -17.64 0.92
CA PRO A 239 0.00 -17.32 -0.23
C PRO A 239 -0.79 -16.69 -1.39
N PHE A 240 -2.08 -17.02 -1.60
CA PHE A 240 -2.89 -16.38 -2.62
C PHE A 240 -3.10 -14.89 -2.31
N HIS A 241 -3.47 -14.58 -1.06
CA HIS A 241 -3.59 -13.20 -0.58
C HIS A 241 -2.28 -12.42 -0.74
N TYR A 242 -1.15 -12.99 -0.34
CA TYR A 242 0.14 -12.28 -0.44
C TYR A 242 0.60 -12.04 -1.88
N ARG A 243 0.28 -12.94 -2.81
CA ARG A 243 0.47 -12.70 -4.25
C ARG A 243 -0.38 -11.53 -4.75
N CYS A 244 -1.67 -11.52 -4.43
CA CYS A 244 -2.58 -10.42 -4.79
C CYS A 244 -2.10 -9.09 -4.17
N PHE A 245 -1.71 -9.13 -2.90
CA PHE A 245 -1.24 -7.97 -2.16
C PHE A 245 0.02 -7.35 -2.75
N ASN A 246 1.00 -8.16 -3.16
CA ASN A 246 2.19 -7.63 -3.83
C ASN A 246 1.88 -7.14 -5.26
N ILE A 247 1.04 -7.86 -6.02
CA ILE A 247 0.57 -7.43 -7.34
C ILE A 247 -0.11 -6.06 -7.27
N GLU A 248 -0.93 -5.78 -6.25
CA GLU A 248 -1.54 -4.47 -6.01
C GLU A 248 -0.49 -3.36 -5.99
N GLY A 249 0.56 -3.54 -5.18
CA GLY A 249 1.65 -2.58 -5.06
C GLY A 249 2.50 -2.45 -6.34
N LEU A 250 2.71 -3.55 -7.06
CA LEU A 250 3.43 -3.56 -8.33
C LEU A 250 2.70 -2.74 -9.39
N LEU A 251 1.39 -2.98 -9.55
CA LEU A 251 0.53 -2.24 -10.46
C LEU A 251 0.46 -0.76 -10.08
N ALA A 252 0.44 -0.44 -8.78
CA ALA A 252 0.49 0.95 -8.31
C ALA A 252 1.82 1.64 -8.69
N ASN A 253 2.97 0.96 -8.55
CA ASN A 253 4.26 1.50 -8.98
C ASN A 253 4.32 1.68 -10.50
N ALA A 254 3.76 0.75 -11.29
CA ALA A 254 3.69 0.87 -12.74
C ALA A 254 2.80 2.04 -13.18
N LYS A 255 1.63 2.23 -12.57
CA LYS A 255 0.76 3.39 -12.81
C LYS A 255 1.41 4.71 -12.44
N LEU A 256 2.14 4.77 -11.33
CA LEU A 256 2.91 5.96 -10.95
C LEU A 256 4.02 6.24 -11.98
N ALA A 257 4.75 5.22 -12.43
CA ALA A 257 5.76 5.36 -13.47
C ALA A 257 5.15 5.89 -14.78
N ASP A 258 4.01 5.34 -15.18
CA ASP A 258 3.28 5.72 -16.38
C ASP A 258 2.87 7.20 -16.37
N ASN A 259 2.30 7.67 -15.26
CA ASN A 259 1.96 9.08 -15.05
C ASN A 259 3.20 9.99 -15.00
N LEU A 260 4.37 9.43 -14.69
CA LEU A 260 5.66 10.11 -14.78
C LEU A 260 6.29 10.00 -16.17
N GLY A 261 5.61 9.43 -17.17
CA GLY A 261 6.10 9.25 -18.54
C GLY A 261 7.14 8.14 -18.68
N LEU A 262 7.09 7.12 -17.82
CA LEU A 262 7.97 5.96 -17.85
C LEU A 262 7.17 4.67 -18.08
N ASN A 263 7.50 3.93 -19.12
CA ASN A 263 7.00 2.58 -19.34
C ASN A 263 7.74 1.60 -18.43
N MET A 264 7.19 1.36 -17.24
CA MET A 264 7.63 0.29 -16.34
C MET A 264 6.68 -0.92 -16.34
N TRP A 265 5.62 -0.89 -17.14
CA TRP A 265 4.81 -2.06 -17.44
C TRP A 265 5.65 -3.15 -18.10
N SER A 266 6.53 -2.74 -19.02
CA SER A 266 7.43 -3.65 -19.74
C SER A 266 8.72 -3.98 -18.96
N ALA A 267 8.80 -3.62 -17.67
CA ALA A 267 9.94 -3.97 -16.84
C ALA A 267 9.99 -5.49 -16.60
N ARG A 268 11.21 -6.04 -16.57
CA ARG A 268 11.44 -7.48 -16.40
C ARG A 268 12.22 -7.77 -15.12
N SER A 269 11.88 -8.86 -14.46
CA SER A 269 12.66 -9.42 -13.37
C SER A 269 13.99 -10.00 -13.89
N ASP A 270 14.87 -10.44 -12.98
CA ASP A 270 16.09 -11.20 -13.30
C ASP A 270 15.76 -12.44 -14.15
N ASP A 271 14.59 -13.04 -13.91
CA ASP A 271 14.09 -14.21 -14.63
C ASP A 271 13.24 -13.85 -15.87
N GLY A 272 13.25 -12.57 -16.29
CA GLY A 272 12.59 -12.11 -17.51
C GLY A 272 11.07 -11.90 -17.40
N ALA A 273 10.47 -12.09 -16.22
CA ALA A 273 9.03 -12.00 -16.00
C ALA A 273 8.56 -10.54 -15.81
N THR A 274 7.31 -10.25 -16.19
CA THR A 274 6.69 -8.93 -16.01
C THR A 274 5.59 -8.97 -14.96
N ILE A 275 5.01 -7.82 -14.64
CA ILE A 275 3.80 -7.76 -13.81
C ILE A 275 2.64 -8.53 -14.46
N GLN A 276 2.55 -8.52 -15.80
CA GLN A 276 1.57 -9.34 -16.53
C GLN A 276 1.80 -10.83 -16.28
N THR A 277 3.05 -11.30 -16.32
CA THR A 277 3.38 -12.71 -16.03
C THR A 277 2.89 -13.11 -14.64
N ALA A 278 3.05 -12.25 -13.62
CA ALA A 278 2.58 -12.54 -12.27
C ALA A 278 1.05 -12.63 -12.13
N VAL A 279 0.32 -11.76 -12.82
CA VAL A 279 -1.15 -11.82 -12.84
C VAL A 279 -1.63 -13.04 -13.61
N ASP A 280 -1.02 -13.33 -14.77
CA ASP A 280 -1.32 -14.52 -15.56
C ASP A 280 -1.11 -15.81 -14.76
N TYR A 281 -0.02 -15.90 -14.00
CA TYR A 281 0.23 -17.01 -13.10
C TYR A 281 -0.86 -17.12 -12.02
N ALA A 282 -1.17 -16.03 -11.32
CA ALA A 282 -2.17 -16.02 -10.25
C ALA A 282 -3.57 -16.43 -10.75
N MET A 283 -3.93 -16.10 -11.99
CA MET A 283 -5.20 -16.52 -12.61
C MET A 283 -5.33 -18.04 -12.78
N THR A 284 -4.22 -18.79 -12.76
CA THR A 284 -4.21 -20.25 -12.90
C THR A 284 -4.27 -21.01 -11.57
N LEU A 285 -4.13 -20.30 -10.46
CA LEU A 285 -4.06 -20.92 -9.13
C LEU A 285 -5.45 -21.17 -8.56
N ASP A 286 -5.56 -22.25 -7.79
CA ASP A 286 -6.65 -22.45 -6.84
C ASP A 286 -6.35 -21.63 -5.57
N ALA A 287 -7.28 -20.75 -5.19
CA ALA A 287 -7.18 -19.95 -3.97
C ALA A 287 -7.40 -20.78 -2.69
N GLY A 288 -7.94 -22.00 -2.80
CA GLY A 288 -8.31 -22.84 -1.67
C GLY A 288 -9.34 -22.15 -0.78
N ASP A 289 -9.03 -22.00 0.51
CA ASP A 289 -9.88 -21.29 1.47
C ASP A 289 -9.68 -19.76 1.48
N GLU A 290 -8.83 -19.22 0.58
CA GLU A 290 -8.59 -17.79 0.44
C GLU A 290 -9.57 -17.13 -0.56
N ASP A 291 -9.65 -15.80 -0.53
CA ASP A 291 -10.58 -15.03 -1.36
C ASP A 291 -10.00 -14.80 -2.76
N VAL A 292 -10.48 -15.56 -3.74
CA VAL A 292 -10.10 -15.42 -5.16
C VAL A 292 -10.45 -14.05 -5.74
N THR A 293 -11.47 -13.38 -5.20
CA THR A 293 -11.95 -12.08 -5.72
C THR A 293 -10.96 -10.95 -5.50
N GLU A 294 -9.99 -11.13 -4.59
CA GLU A 294 -8.85 -10.21 -4.44
C GLU A 294 -8.08 -10.01 -5.74
N LEU A 295 -8.11 -10.98 -6.68
CA LEU A 295 -7.36 -10.90 -7.94
C LEU A 295 -8.07 -10.06 -9.03
N ALA A 296 -9.39 -9.91 -8.97
CA ALA A 296 -10.19 -9.21 -9.99
C ALA A 296 -9.72 -7.80 -10.37
N PRO A 297 -9.45 -6.86 -9.42
CA PRO A 297 -8.94 -5.54 -9.77
C PRO A 297 -7.58 -5.59 -10.49
N HIS A 298 -6.78 -6.61 -10.23
CA HIS A 298 -5.47 -6.78 -10.85
C HIS A 298 -5.58 -7.30 -12.29
N VAL A 299 -6.49 -8.25 -12.54
CA VAL A 299 -6.81 -8.73 -13.89
C VAL A 299 -7.33 -7.60 -14.76
N ALA A 300 -8.26 -6.79 -14.23
CA ALA A 300 -8.77 -5.60 -14.91
C ALA A 300 -7.67 -4.58 -15.22
N ALA A 301 -6.77 -4.31 -14.27
CA ALA A 301 -5.64 -3.40 -14.50
C ALA A 301 -4.65 -3.91 -15.56
N VAL A 302 -4.40 -5.23 -15.62
CA VAL A 302 -3.55 -5.84 -16.65
C VAL A 302 -4.23 -5.85 -18.00
N ALA A 303 -5.55 -6.10 -18.07
CA ALA A 303 -6.31 -5.97 -19.30
C ALA A 303 -6.18 -4.54 -19.87
N ALA A 304 -6.33 -3.51 -19.04
CA ALA A 304 -6.13 -2.13 -19.45
C ALA A 304 -4.70 -1.84 -19.94
N ALA A 305 -3.69 -2.31 -19.21
CA ALA A 305 -2.29 -1.97 -19.49
C ALA A 305 -1.69 -2.74 -20.66
N TYR A 306 -2.08 -4.00 -20.85
CA TYR A 306 -1.47 -4.89 -21.85
C TYR A 306 -2.41 -5.26 -22.99
N GLY A 307 -3.70 -4.92 -22.89
CA GLY A 307 -4.74 -5.34 -23.82
C GLY A 307 -5.20 -6.79 -23.59
N ASP A 308 -6.31 -7.17 -24.21
CA ASP A 308 -6.87 -8.53 -24.13
C ASP A 308 -7.19 -9.12 -25.53
N PRO A 309 -6.17 -9.35 -26.38
CA PRO A 309 -6.40 -9.78 -27.77
C PRO A 309 -7.07 -11.15 -27.89
N THR A 310 -6.97 -12.00 -26.86
CA THR A 310 -7.56 -13.34 -26.86
C THR A 310 -8.86 -13.43 -26.05
N GLY A 311 -9.27 -12.35 -25.39
CA GLY A 311 -10.41 -12.32 -24.46
C GLY A 311 -10.16 -13.11 -23.17
N LYS A 312 -8.92 -13.40 -22.79
CA LYS A 312 -8.61 -14.24 -21.62
C LYS A 312 -8.94 -13.52 -20.31
N TYR A 313 -8.68 -12.22 -20.21
CA TYR A 313 -8.96 -11.44 -19.02
C TYR A 313 -10.46 -11.18 -18.89
N ALA A 314 -11.11 -10.81 -20.01
CA ALA A 314 -12.55 -10.62 -20.06
C ALA A 314 -13.32 -11.89 -19.68
N ARG A 315 -12.89 -13.07 -20.15
CA ARG A 315 -13.49 -14.36 -19.75
C ARG A 315 -13.30 -14.66 -18.26
N TRP A 316 -12.09 -14.41 -17.72
CA TRP A 316 -11.83 -14.65 -16.30
C TRP A 316 -12.68 -13.75 -15.41
N LEU A 317 -12.80 -12.46 -15.76
CA LEU A 317 -13.59 -11.47 -15.03
C LEU A 317 -15.11 -11.69 -15.15
N ALA A 318 -15.58 -12.32 -16.23
CA ALA A 318 -16.98 -12.67 -16.42
C ALA A 318 -17.44 -13.85 -15.55
N ASP A 319 -16.52 -14.65 -15.00
CA ASP A 319 -16.84 -15.69 -14.02
C ASP A 319 -17.06 -15.05 -12.65
N GLU A 320 -18.30 -15.04 -12.18
CA GLU A 320 -18.69 -14.44 -10.90
C GLU A 320 -18.01 -15.11 -9.70
N ASN A 321 -17.58 -16.37 -9.81
CA ASN A 321 -16.83 -17.03 -8.75
C ASN A 321 -15.43 -16.44 -8.60
N ASN A 322 -14.84 -15.98 -9.71
CA ASN A 322 -13.53 -15.34 -9.72
C ASN A 322 -13.64 -13.86 -9.37
N SER A 323 -14.66 -13.16 -9.88
CA SER A 323 -14.74 -11.70 -9.80
C SER A 323 -15.58 -11.15 -8.66
N GLY A 324 -16.42 -11.99 -8.04
CA GLY A 324 -17.36 -11.56 -6.99
C GLY A 324 -18.38 -10.52 -7.50
N ASP A 325 -18.65 -10.49 -8.80
CA ASP A 325 -19.45 -9.45 -9.46
C ASP A 325 -20.68 -9.99 -10.22
N PRO A 326 -21.61 -10.66 -9.52
CA PRO A 326 -22.79 -11.26 -10.15
C PRO A 326 -23.70 -10.22 -10.81
N ASP A 327 -23.71 -8.99 -10.29
CA ASP A 327 -24.61 -7.91 -10.72
C ASP A 327 -23.93 -6.85 -11.60
N ALA A 328 -22.65 -7.04 -11.98
CA ALA A 328 -21.87 -6.06 -12.73
C ALA A 328 -21.74 -4.68 -12.05
N ILE A 329 -21.70 -4.65 -10.72
CA ILE A 329 -21.65 -3.43 -9.88
C ILE A 329 -20.33 -3.26 -9.12
N GLN A 330 -19.43 -4.25 -9.17
CA GLN A 330 -18.18 -4.17 -8.41
C GLN A 330 -17.28 -3.04 -8.93
N SER A 331 -16.63 -2.37 -7.98
CA SER A 331 -15.78 -1.21 -8.26
C SER A 331 -14.50 -1.58 -9.02
N TRP A 332 -14.14 -2.87 -9.08
CA TRP A 332 -12.92 -3.28 -9.80
C TRP A 332 -12.99 -2.96 -11.30
N ARG A 333 -14.18 -2.78 -11.88
CA ARG A 333 -14.36 -2.37 -13.28
C ARG A 333 -13.69 -1.03 -13.61
N PHE A 334 -13.53 -0.14 -12.63
CA PHE A 334 -12.81 1.13 -12.81
C PHE A 334 -11.31 0.94 -13.08
N TYR A 335 -10.77 -0.26 -12.86
CA TYR A 335 -9.37 -0.55 -13.19
C TYR A 335 -9.16 -0.93 -14.65
N ASP A 336 -10.21 -1.28 -15.39
CA ASP A 336 -10.17 -1.56 -16.82
C ASP A 336 -10.37 -0.26 -17.63
N SER A 337 -9.36 0.61 -17.64
CA SER A 337 -9.42 1.93 -18.29
C SER A 337 -8.12 2.23 -19.02
N ALA A 338 -7.98 1.70 -20.24
CA ALA A 338 -6.78 1.85 -21.06
C ALA A 338 -6.45 3.33 -21.37
N ASP A 339 -7.47 4.19 -21.53
CA ASP A 339 -7.30 5.63 -21.80
C ASP A 339 -6.63 6.39 -20.64
N ALA A 340 -6.57 5.78 -19.45
CA ALA A 340 -5.87 6.34 -18.29
C ALA A 340 -4.38 6.00 -18.26
N LEU A 341 -3.85 5.29 -19.27
CA LEU A 341 -2.47 4.85 -19.37
C LEU A 341 -1.81 5.40 -20.63
N TYR A 342 -0.65 6.05 -20.47
CA TYR A 342 0.03 6.81 -21.51
C TYR A 342 1.29 6.13 -22.05
N SER A 343 1.93 5.31 -21.22
CA SER A 343 3.21 4.65 -21.49
C SER A 343 3.10 3.13 -21.43
N SER A 344 1.89 2.57 -21.59
CA SER A 344 1.61 1.14 -21.50
C SER A 344 1.75 0.42 -22.85
N PRO A 345 1.88 -0.93 -22.85
CA PRO A 345 1.81 -1.73 -24.07
C PRO A 345 0.53 -1.53 -24.87
N SER A 346 -0.64 -1.39 -24.22
CA SER A 346 -1.92 -1.12 -24.88
C SER A 346 -1.95 0.25 -25.60
N ALA A 347 -1.18 1.23 -25.11
CA ALA A 347 -0.99 2.52 -25.77
C ALA A 347 0.06 2.47 -26.91
N GLY A 348 0.54 1.28 -27.30
CA GLY A 348 1.54 1.08 -28.34
C GLY A 348 3.00 1.22 -27.86
N ASN A 349 3.23 1.40 -26.56
CA ASN A 349 4.57 1.51 -25.99
C ASN A 349 5.04 0.13 -25.48
N THR A 350 5.72 -0.63 -26.35
CA THR A 350 6.11 -2.02 -26.06
C THR A 350 7.54 -2.16 -25.52
N ALA A 351 8.29 -1.06 -25.44
CA ALA A 351 9.67 -1.06 -24.95
C ALA A 351 9.74 -0.35 -23.60
N SER A 352 10.38 -0.99 -22.63
CA SER A 352 10.64 -0.34 -21.33
C SER A 352 11.40 0.97 -21.53
N SER A 353 11.09 1.97 -20.68
CA SER A 353 11.85 3.22 -20.63
C SER A 353 13.28 3.03 -20.10
N GLN A 354 13.62 1.83 -19.63
CA GLN A 354 14.94 1.48 -19.14
C GLN A 354 15.48 0.23 -19.81
N LYS A 355 16.81 0.19 -19.91
CA LYS A 355 17.53 -1.03 -20.26
C LYS A 355 17.79 -1.81 -18.97
N PHE A 356 17.32 -3.04 -18.94
CA PHE A 356 17.68 -4.02 -17.92
C PHE A 356 18.85 -4.83 -18.46
N ALA A 357 19.85 -5.11 -17.60
CA ALA A 357 21.10 -5.75 -17.98
C ALA A 357 20.94 -7.26 -18.18
#